data_AF-E5AUD5-F1
#
_entry.id   AF-E5AUD5-F1
#
_cell.length_a   1.000
_cell.length_b   1.000
_cell.length_c   1.000
_cell.angle_alpha   90.00
_cell.angle_beta   90.00
_cell.angle_gamma   90.00
#
_symmetry.space_group_name_H-M   'P 1'
#
loop_
_entity.id
_entity.type
_entity.pdbx_description
1 polymer ?
#
loop_
_entity_poly.entity_id
_entity_poly.type
_entity_poly.pdbx_seq_one_letter_code
_entity_poly.pdbx_strand_id
1 'polypeptide(L)' 'MTVAAIDRLVHHSTIFEMNVESYRRRTASDKQTGQRRQFSSDNHKEGATIMAE' A
#
# COMPACT_ATOMS: atom_id res chain seq x y z
N MET A 1 -31.13 -7.50 -19.71
CA MET A 1 -31.03 -8.05 -18.33
C MET A 1 -30.32 -7.14 -17.33
N THR A 2 -29.41 -6.26 -17.78
CA THR A 2 -28.58 -5.39 -16.92
C THR A 2 -29.35 -4.25 -16.26
N VAL A 3 -30.24 -3.57 -16.99
CA VAL A 3 -30.98 -2.41 -16.49
C VAL A 3 -31.91 -2.76 -15.31
N ALA A 4 -32.63 -3.88 -15.41
CA ALA A 4 -33.50 -4.36 -14.32
C ALA A 4 -32.71 -4.75 -13.06
N ALA A 5 -31.44 -5.13 -13.20
CA ALA A 5 -30.59 -5.41 -12.04
C ALA A 5 -30.12 -4.11 -11.37
N ILE A 6 -29.72 -3.10 -12.16
CA ILE A 6 -29.32 -1.78 -11.66
C ILE A 6 -30.49 -1.11 -10.94
N ASP A 7 -31.67 -1.10 -11.55
CA ASP A 7 -32.89 -0.53 -10.98
C ASP A 7 -33.19 -1.10 -9.58
N ARG A 8 -33.18 -2.43 -9.44
CA ARG A 8 -33.38 -3.11 -8.16
C ARG A 8 -32.32 -2.80 -7.12
N LEU A 9 -31.06 -2.63 -7.52
CA LEU A 9 -29.97 -2.28 -6.60
C LEU A 9 -30.11 -0.84 -6.10
N VAL A 10 -30.44 0.09 -7.00
CA VAL A 10 -30.52 1.52 -6.66
C VAL A 10 -31.76 1.84 -5.82
N HIS A 11 -32.86 1.11 -5.99
CA HIS A 11 -34.14 1.38 -5.32
C HIS A 11 -34.07 1.41 -3.78
N HIS A 12 -33.24 0.55 -3.15
CA HIS A 12 -33.05 0.50 -1.70
C HIS A 12 -31.55 0.48 -1.35
N SER A 13 -30.79 1.41 -1.91
CA SER A 13 -29.38 1.61 -1.57
C SER A 13 -29.13 2.98 -0.98
N THR A 14 -28.23 3.05 -0.02
CA THR A 14 -27.56 4.29 0.35
C THR A 14 -26.28 4.38 -0.47
N ILE A 15 -26.20 5.36 -1.37
CA ILE A 15 -25.06 5.54 -2.27
C ILE A 15 -24.03 6.44 -1.58
N PHE A 16 -22.77 5.98 -1.56
CA PHE A 16 -21.65 6.76 -1.03
C PHE A 16 -20.62 7.01 -2.13
N GLU A 17 -20.16 8.25 -2.21
CA GLU A 17 -19.02 8.64 -3.04
C GLU A 17 -17.74 8.61 -2.20
N MET A 18 -16.71 7.92 -2.69
CA MET A 18 -15.44 7.75 -1.98
C MET A 18 -14.26 8.07 -2.89
N ASN A 19 -13.90 9.35 -2.97
CA ASN A 19 -12.72 9.82 -3.70
C ASN A 19 -11.48 9.81 -2.81
N VAL A 20 -11.14 8.66 -2.24
CA VAL A 20 -10.03 8.51 -1.30
C VAL A 20 -8.93 7.65 -1.91
N GLU A 21 -7.70 7.89 -1.50
CA GLU A 21 -6.55 7.08 -1.91
C GLU A 21 -6.68 5.61 -1.45
N SER A 22 -6.27 4.69 -2.32
CA SER A 22 -6.23 3.26 -2.05
C SER A 22 -5.42 2.95 -0.80
N TYR A 23 -6.07 2.32 0.17
CA TYR A 23 -5.40 1.85 1.39
C TYR A 23 -4.29 0.83 1.06
N ARG A 24 -4.52 -0.05 0.08
CA ARG A 24 -3.52 -1.02 -0.38
C ARG A 24 -2.30 -0.32 -0.97
N ARG A 25 -2.50 0.76 -1.72
CA ARG A 25 -1.40 1.54 -2.28
C ARG A 25 -0.57 2.20 -1.18
N ARG A 26 -1.23 2.88 -0.22
CA ARG A 26 -0.56 3.49 0.93
C ARG A 26 0.28 2.49 1.73
N THR A 27 -0.33 1.36 2.11
CA THR A 27 0.37 0.32 2.88
C THR A 27 1.53 -0.32 2.13
N ALA A 28 1.44 -0.49 0.81
CA ALA A 28 2.56 -0.96 0.00
C ALA A 28 3.71 0.07 -0.03
N SER A 29 3.39 1.35 -0.23
CA SER A 29 4.38 2.44 -0.20
C SER A 29 5.05 2.57 1.18
N ASP A 30 4.31 2.41 2.27
CA ASP A 30 4.86 2.45 3.64
C ASP A 30 5.82 1.28 3.88
N LYS A 31 5.47 0.09 3.41
CA LYS A 31 6.35 -1.10 3.48
C LYS A 31 7.63 -0.91 2.67
N GLN A 32 7.53 -0.41 1.44
CA GLN A 32 8.70 -0.09 0.60
C GLN A 32 9.59 0.96 1.27
N THR A 33 8.99 1.98 1.88
CA THR A 33 9.74 3.01 2.64
C THR A 33 10.41 2.42 3.88
N GLY A 34 9.74 1.50 4.58
CA GLY A 34 10.32 0.73 5.69
C GLY A 34 11.52 -0.12 5.24
N GLN A 35 11.38 -0.86 4.15
CA GLN A 35 12.47 -1.67 3.59
C GLN A 35 13.64 -0.80 3.13
N ARG A 36 13.39 0.30 2.43
CA ARG A 36 14.45 1.23 2.00
C ARG A 36 15.27 1.76 3.17
N ARG A 37 14.64 2.03 4.32
CA ARG A 37 15.35 2.43 5.55
C ARG A 37 16.21 1.31 6.12
N GLN A 38 15.73 0.07 6.08
CA GLN A 38 16.50 -1.10 6.54
C GLN A 38 17.72 -1.37 5.66
N PHE A 39 17.58 -1.35 4.33
CA PHE A 39 18.70 -1.51 3.40
C PHE A 39 19.77 -0.42 3.57
N SER A 40 19.40 0.83 3.87
CA SER A 40 20.39 1.88 4.16
C SER A 40 21.15 1.68 5.47
N SER A 41 20.59 0.96 6.45
CA SER A 41 21.26 0.70 7.74
C SER A 41 22.20 -0.50 7.70
N ASP A 42 21.99 -1.47 6.79
CA ASP A 42 22.83 -2.67 6.69
C ASP A 42 24.20 -2.37 6.04
N ASN A 43 24.22 -1.46 5.06
CA ASN A 43 25.46 -1.05 4.38
C ASN A 43 26.49 -0.36 5.29
N HIS A 44 26.12 0.10 6.50
CA HIS A 44 27.08 0.71 7.44
C HIS A 44 27.79 -0.30 8.35
N LYS A 45 27.37 -1.58 8.39
CA LYS A 45 27.97 -2.59 9.26
C LYS A 45 29.03 -3.46 8.58
N GLU A 46 28.97 -3.63 7.27
CA GLU A 46 29.91 -4.51 6.54
C GLU A 46 31.31 -3.90 6.41
N GLY A 47 31.45 -2.56 6.39
CA GLY A 47 32.74 -1.88 6.26
C GLY A 47 33.65 -1.90 7.50
N ALA A 48 33.14 -2.31 8.67
CA ALA A 48 33.92 -2.32 9.91
C ALA A 48 34.64 -3.66 10.18
N THR A 49 34.23 -4.74 9.50
CA THR A 49 34.71 -6.10 9.81
C THR A 49 35.89 -6.55 8.95
N ILE A 50 36.18 -5.88 7.84
CA ILE A 50 37.25 -6.26 6.88
C ILE A 50 38.65 -5.67 7.17
N MET A 51 38.84 -4.96 8.29
CA MET A 51 40.13 -4.33 8.66
C MET A 51 40.89 -5.10 9.77
N ALA A 52 40.44 -6.31 10.11
CA ALA A 52 41.03 -7.14 11.16
C ALA A 52 41.39 -8.54 10.61
N GLU A 53 42.28 -8.60 9.63
CA GLU A 53 43.09 -9.79 9.33
C GLU A 53 44.48 -9.38 8.82
#